data_AF-A0A8J7F289-F1
#
_entry.id   AF-A0A8J7F289-F1
#
_cell.length_a   1.000
_cell.length_b   1.000
_cell.length_c   1.000
_cell.angle_alpha   90.00
_cell.angle_beta   90.00
_cell.angle_gamma   90.00
#
_symmetry.space_group_name_H-M   'P 1'
#
loop_
_entity.id
_entity.type
_entity.pdbx_description
1 polymer ?
#
loop_
_entity_poly.entity_id
_entity_poly.type
_entity_poly.pdbx_seq_one_letter_code
_entity_poly.pdbx_strand_id
1 'polypeptide(L)'
;MTRHTNVFIQQRREQTSQVHGERPALVVPLSWAATTATVPFANLGDALSPVIVSALSGLPVMHHHFDARTERLTCVGSIGHQVKHGTIHLWGTGARARPLLKPPSQHWNRLVQTHYCVHALRGPLSAQLFQQQGLDIPDVYGDPVWFLPAIVPPAPEKKYELGIIVHLSELNGGTDRSTVNERFLRYHIPDALASQVRIITTITRPSFDALEEKLHEITACKRIASTSLHGLVLAETYRIPCVYFRTQGRGVAFPHLKDETERIDLRMRDFYRGIGSETLFVYGQPRPRPTNWEHLIQAIDTHWIPIHWSAESFLERFPLPLAFNPLIEQLGDRTRFQSLQL
;
A
#
# COMPACT_ATOMS: atom_id res chain seq x y z
N MET A 1 -12.54 -9.13 -25.57
CA MET A 1 -13.26 -8.11 -24.77
C MET A 1 -12.26 -7.03 -24.38
N THR A 2 -11.96 -6.11 -25.30
CA THR A 2 -10.72 -5.30 -25.25
C THR A 2 -10.99 -3.84 -25.62
N ARG A 3 -12.07 -3.24 -25.10
CA ARG A 3 -12.52 -1.88 -25.50
C ARG A 3 -12.38 -0.79 -24.44
N HIS A 4 -11.97 -1.10 -23.20
CA HIS A 4 -11.94 -0.09 -22.12
C HIS A 4 -10.54 0.46 -21.77
N THR A 5 -9.46 -0.19 -22.19
CA THR A 5 -8.07 0.18 -21.81
C THR A 5 -7.55 1.43 -22.53
N ASN A 6 -8.13 1.79 -23.67
CA ASN A 6 -7.60 2.87 -24.53
C ASN A 6 -8.23 4.25 -24.26
N VAL A 7 -9.28 4.35 -23.45
CA VAL A 7 -10.09 5.58 -23.34
C VAL A 7 -9.35 6.70 -22.56
N PHE A 8 -8.60 6.35 -21.51
CA PHE A 8 -7.96 7.31 -20.59
C PHE A 8 -6.97 8.26 -21.29
N ILE A 9 -6.22 7.75 -22.28
CA ILE A 9 -5.27 8.55 -23.06
C ILE A 9 -5.82 8.93 -24.44
N GLN A 10 -6.61 8.08 -25.11
CA GLN A 10 -7.15 8.44 -26.44
C GLN A 10 -8.06 9.67 -26.39
N GLN A 11 -8.93 9.79 -25.37
CA GLN A 11 -9.78 10.99 -25.24
C GLN A 11 -8.95 12.27 -25.04
N ARG A 12 -7.79 12.20 -24.37
CA ARG A 12 -6.89 13.35 -24.19
C ARG A 12 -6.07 13.67 -25.43
N ARG A 13 -5.61 12.65 -26.19
CA ARG A 13 -4.92 12.85 -27.47
C ARG A 13 -5.82 13.53 -28.50
N GLU A 14 -7.11 13.22 -28.49
CA GLU A 14 -8.10 13.81 -29.41
C GLU A 14 -8.48 15.24 -29.02
N GLN A 15 -8.61 15.57 -27.71
CA GLN A 15 -8.94 16.92 -27.25
C GLN A 15 -7.77 17.93 -27.36
N THR A 16 -6.51 17.48 -27.22
CA THR A 16 -5.34 18.38 -27.27
C THR A 16 -4.84 18.69 -28.68
N SER A 17 -5.33 17.96 -29.70
CA SER A 17 -4.89 18.15 -31.08
C SER A 17 -5.52 19.36 -31.79
N GLN A 18 -6.41 20.12 -31.13
CA GLN A 18 -7.12 21.26 -31.73
C GLN A 18 -6.62 22.65 -31.30
N VAL A 19 -5.66 22.78 -30.39
CA VAL A 19 -5.17 24.10 -29.93
C VAL A 19 -3.64 24.13 -29.86
N HIS A 20 -3.03 24.86 -30.82
CA HIS A 20 -1.67 25.42 -30.82
C HIS A 20 -0.48 24.50 -30.46
N GLY A 21 0.32 24.15 -31.48
CA GLY A 21 1.80 24.22 -31.53
C GLY A 21 2.69 23.45 -30.54
N GLU A 22 2.29 23.29 -29.29
CA GLU A 22 3.03 22.56 -28.25
C GLU A 22 2.04 21.59 -27.60
N ARG A 23 2.28 20.28 -27.77
CA ARG A 23 1.48 19.27 -27.06
C ARG A 23 1.73 19.48 -25.56
N PRO A 24 0.70 19.78 -24.74
CA PRO A 24 0.89 19.85 -23.30
C PRO A 24 1.42 18.51 -22.81
N ALA A 25 2.43 18.55 -21.93
CA ALA A 25 2.99 17.33 -21.35
C ALA A 25 1.85 16.51 -20.73
N LEU A 26 1.74 15.24 -21.12
CA LEU A 26 0.75 14.32 -20.57
C LEU A 26 1.09 14.09 -19.09
N VAL A 27 0.22 14.53 -18.19
CA VAL A 27 0.34 14.35 -16.73
C VAL A 27 -0.82 13.48 -16.24
N VAL A 28 -0.56 12.60 -15.27
CA VAL A 28 -1.57 11.71 -14.67
C VAL A 28 -2.16 12.37 -13.41
N PRO A 29 -3.45 12.74 -13.40
CA PRO A 29 -4.13 13.15 -12.18
C PRO A 29 -4.25 11.95 -11.23
N LEU A 30 -3.70 12.07 -10.02
CA LEU A 30 -3.63 10.99 -9.05
C LEU A 30 -4.09 11.49 -7.67
N SER A 31 -4.90 10.68 -7.00
CA SER A 31 -5.34 10.89 -5.63
C SER A 31 -4.62 9.93 -4.69
N TRP A 32 -3.84 10.48 -3.75
CA TRP A 32 -3.27 9.76 -2.60
C TRP A 32 -3.35 10.63 -1.34
N ALA A 33 -3.06 10.03 -0.18
CA ALA A 33 -2.97 10.74 1.09
C ALA A 33 -1.64 11.51 1.16
N ALA A 34 -1.59 12.63 0.43
CA ALA A 34 -0.44 13.53 0.38
C ALA A 34 -0.26 14.31 1.69
N THR A 35 0.93 14.89 1.86
CA THR A 35 1.20 15.78 2.98
C THR A 35 0.35 17.05 2.95
N THR A 36 0.06 17.57 4.14
CA THR A 36 -0.70 18.82 4.33
C THR A 36 -0.05 19.66 5.42
N ALA A 37 -0.49 20.92 5.59
CA ALA A 37 -0.02 21.76 6.69
C ALA A 37 -0.29 21.15 8.09
N THR A 38 -1.33 20.32 8.22
CA THR A 38 -1.69 19.65 9.49
C THR A 38 -1.12 18.24 9.62
N VAL A 39 -0.69 17.64 8.51
CA VAL A 39 -0.03 16.33 8.44
C VAL A 39 1.24 16.50 7.60
N PRO A 40 2.31 17.08 8.17
CA PRO A 40 3.51 17.48 7.42
C PRO A 40 4.45 16.29 7.12
N PHE A 41 3.91 15.08 7.08
CA PHE A 41 4.66 13.85 6.91
C PHE A 41 3.92 12.88 6.00
N ALA A 42 4.69 12.11 5.23
CA ALA A 42 4.15 11.11 4.32
C ALA A 42 3.98 9.78 5.05
N ASN A 43 2.84 9.11 4.81
CA ASN A 43 2.71 7.69 5.13
C ASN A 43 3.46 6.90 4.05
N LEU A 44 4.44 6.08 4.45
CA LEU A 44 5.28 5.29 3.56
C LEU A 44 4.48 4.57 2.47
N GLY A 45 3.36 3.94 2.84
CA GLY A 45 2.55 3.22 1.87
C GLY A 45 1.82 4.12 0.88
N ASP A 46 1.08 5.10 1.38
CA ASP A 46 0.30 5.99 0.52
C ASP A 46 1.20 6.84 -0.40
N ALA A 47 2.41 7.19 0.05
CA ALA A 47 3.41 7.93 -0.73
C ALA A 47 4.08 7.10 -1.85
N LEU A 48 3.92 5.76 -1.86
CA LEU A 48 4.38 4.93 -2.97
C LEU A 48 3.45 5.02 -4.20
N SER A 49 2.21 5.47 -4.01
CA SER A 49 1.20 5.66 -5.06
C SER A 49 1.75 6.51 -6.25
N PRO A 50 2.22 7.75 -6.03
CA PRO A 50 2.79 8.57 -7.11
C PRO A 50 4.07 7.99 -7.73
N VAL A 51 4.93 7.34 -6.93
CA VAL A 51 6.17 6.73 -7.43
C VAL A 51 5.88 5.60 -8.40
N ILE A 52 4.99 4.67 -8.01
CA ILE A 52 4.65 3.49 -8.83
C ILE A 52 3.92 3.92 -10.11
N VAL A 53 2.95 4.83 -10.02
CA VAL A 53 2.22 5.30 -11.21
C VAL A 53 3.15 6.04 -12.16
N SER A 54 4.03 6.92 -11.65
CA SER A 54 4.98 7.64 -12.49
C SER A 54 6.00 6.71 -13.15
N ALA A 55 6.49 5.71 -12.41
CA ALA A 55 7.40 4.70 -12.92
C ALA A 55 6.76 3.89 -14.05
N LEU A 56 5.61 3.26 -13.78
CA LEU A 56 4.97 2.34 -14.72
C LEU A 56 4.44 3.04 -15.96
N SER A 57 3.90 4.26 -15.83
CA SER A 57 3.39 5.01 -16.99
C SER A 57 4.47 5.78 -17.76
N GLY A 58 5.62 6.02 -17.13
CA GLY A 58 6.64 6.92 -17.66
C GLY A 58 6.20 8.39 -17.71
N LEU A 59 5.11 8.78 -17.04
CA LEU A 59 4.54 10.13 -17.05
C LEU A 59 4.72 10.83 -15.69
N PRO A 60 4.76 12.17 -15.65
CA PRO A 60 4.60 12.92 -14.42
C PRO A 60 3.20 12.68 -13.83
N VAL A 61 3.08 12.82 -12.50
CA VAL A 61 1.81 12.74 -11.78
C VAL A 61 1.49 14.09 -11.13
N MET A 62 0.21 14.40 -11.00
CA MET A 62 -0.28 15.60 -10.34
C MET A 62 -1.25 15.21 -9.23
N HIS A 63 -1.07 15.77 -8.04
CA HIS A 63 -1.98 15.53 -6.93
C HIS A 63 -3.35 16.13 -7.20
N HIS A 64 -4.39 15.32 -7.01
CA HIS A 64 -5.77 15.76 -6.97
C HIS A 64 -6.39 15.35 -5.64
N HIS A 65 -7.06 16.32 -4.99
CA HIS A 65 -7.78 16.09 -3.75
C HIS A 65 -8.87 15.02 -3.93
N PHE A 66 -9.21 14.31 -2.85
CA PHE A 66 -10.13 13.18 -2.91
C PHE A 66 -11.54 13.54 -3.39
N ASP A 67 -11.95 14.80 -3.35
CA ASP A 67 -13.26 15.28 -3.82
C ASP A 67 -13.22 16.15 -5.08
N ALA A 68 -12.06 16.21 -5.76
CA ALA A 68 -11.93 16.90 -7.03
C ALA A 68 -12.94 16.37 -8.05
N ARG A 69 -13.56 17.25 -8.83
CA ARG A 69 -14.54 16.89 -9.88
C ARG A 69 -13.87 16.56 -11.22
N THR A 70 -12.69 15.94 -11.16
CA THR A 70 -11.85 15.64 -12.32
C THR A 70 -11.71 14.14 -12.50
N GLU A 71 -11.39 13.70 -13.71
CA GLU A 71 -10.91 12.34 -13.95
C GLU A 71 -9.55 12.12 -13.27
N ARG A 72 -9.40 11.05 -12.49
CA ARG A 72 -8.16 10.74 -11.76
C ARG A 72 -8.02 9.27 -11.39
N LEU A 73 -6.77 8.84 -11.19
CA LEU A 73 -6.42 7.53 -10.66
C LEU A 73 -6.36 7.57 -9.13
N THR A 74 -6.68 6.46 -8.49
CA THR A 74 -6.42 6.21 -7.06
C THR A 74 -5.84 4.82 -6.93
N CYS A 75 -4.66 4.73 -6.34
CA CYS A 75 -3.95 3.46 -6.16
C CYS A 75 -3.23 3.42 -4.81
N VAL A 76 -2.90 2.19 -4.36
CA VAL A 76 -2.28 1.89 -3.05
C VAL A 76 -3.14 2.40 -1.87
N GLY A 77 -2.87 1.92 -0.65
CA GLY A 77 -3.52 2.43 0.55
C GLY A 77 -4.96 1.94 0.77
N SER A 78 -5.55 2.37 1.88
CA SER A 78 -6.94 2.04 2.25
C SER A 78 -7.87 3.23 2.01
N ILE A 79 -7.75 3.85 0.84
CA ILE A 79 -8.32 5.19 0.55
C ILE A 79 -9.46 5.18 -0.49
N GLY A 80 -9.76 4.05 -1.13
CA GLY A 80 -10.79 3.98 -2.18
C GLY A 80 -12.19 4.43 -1.74
N HIS A 81 -12.52 4.30 -0.45
CA HIS A 81 -13.80 4.76 0.11
C HIS A 81 -13.86 6.28 0.40
N GLN A 82 -12.74 6.99 0.27
CA GLN A 82 -12.61 8.43 0.56
C GLN A 82 -12.81 9.29 -0.69
N VAL A 83 -12.50 8.74 -1.87
CA VAL A 83 -12.59 9.47 -3.13
C VAL A 83 -14.04 9.58 -3.60
N LYS A 84 -14.41 10.74 -4.17
CA LYS A 84 -15.78 11.06 -4.61
C LYS A 84 -15.77 12.16 -5.68
N HIS A 85 -16.86 12.26 -6.43
CA HIS A 85 -17.05 13.20 -7.54
C HIS A 85 -16.13 12.97 -8.75
N GLY A 86 -16.62 13.32 -9.94
CA GLY A 86 -15.90 13.15 -11.20
C GLY A 86 -15.76 11.68 -11.62
N THR A 87 -14.77 11.39 -12.46
CA THR A 87 -14.43 10.03 -12.89
C THR A 87 -13.22 9.53 -12.08
N ILE A 88 -13.30 8.31 -11.56
CA ILE A 88 -12.30 7.76 -10.65
C ILE A 88 -11.90 6.38 -11.14
N HIS A 89 -10.63 6.22 -11.48
CA HIS A 89 -10.03 4.93 -11.78
C HIS A 89 -9.46 4.31 -10.50
N LEU A 90 -9.84 3.08 -10.19
CA LEU A 90 -9.34 2.35 -9.04
C LEU A 90 -8.42 1.22 -9.50
N TRP A 91 -7.19 1.20 -9.02
CA TRP A 91 -6.23 0.12 -9.29
C TRP A 91 -5.47 -0.23 -8.00
N GLY A 92 -5.80 -1.39 -7.43
CA GLY A 92 -5.13 -1.98 -6.26
C GLY A 92 -5.30 -1.25 -4.93
N THR A 93 -6.09 -0.17 -4.89
CA THR A 93 -6.45 0.48 -3.62
C THR A 93 -7.44 -0.37 -2.84
N GLY A 94 -7.36 -0.30 -1.50
CA GLY A 94 -8.33 -0.89 -0.59
C GLY A 94 -9.38 0.11 -0.11
N ALA A 95 -10.49 -0.43 0.39
CA ALA A 95 -11.57 0.32 1.00
C ALA A 95 -11.80 -0.12 2.45
N ARG A 96 -12.52 0.71 3.21
CA ARG A 96 -12.99 0.37 4.55
C ARG A 96 -14.47 0.71 4.63
N ALA A 97 -15.25 -0.15 5.27
CA ALA A 97 -16.56 0.23 5.74
C ALA A 97 -16.37 1.36 6.76
N ARG A 98 -16.90 2.56 6.48
CA ARG A 98 -17.15 3.51 7.57
C ARG A 98 -18.33 2.94 8.37
N PRO A 99 -18.34 3.06 9.71
CA PRO A 99 -19.59 2.91 10.45
C PRO A 99 -20.62 3.79 9.75
N LEU A 100 -21.66 3.18 9.21
CA LEU A 100 -22.80 3.92 8.69
C LEU A 100 -23.41 4.61 9.90
N LEU A 101 -23.00 5.85 10.16
CA LEU A 101 -23.57 6.70 11.20
C LEU A 101 -25.03 7.08 10.88
N LYS A 102 -25.64 6.49 9.85
CA LYS A 102 -27.00 6.81 9.43
C LYS A 102 -27.78 5.55 9.03
N PRO A 103 -29.08 5.50 9.37
CA PRO A 103 -29.95 4.36 9.11
C PRO A 103 -30.12 4.07 7.62
N PRO A 104 -30.58 2.84 7.26
CA PRO A 104 -30.66 2.35 5.88
C PRO A 104 -31.45 3.25 4.92
N SER A 105 -32.38 4.08 5.41
CA SER A 105 -33.23 4.95 4.60
C SER A 105 -32.51 6.17 3.98
N GLN A 106 -31.27 6.46 4.38
CA GLN A 106 -30.40 7.39 3.65
C GLN A 106 -29.33 6.60 2.89
N HIS A 107 -29.74 5.93 1.81
CA HIS A 107 -28.82 5.44 0.79
C HIS A 107 -28.04 6.62 0.20
N TRP A 108 -26.96 6.96 0.87
CA TRP A 108 -25.70 7.49 0.36
C TRP A 108 -25.76 8.21 -1.00
N ASN A 109 -26.01 9.52 -0.93
CA ASN A 109 -25.88 10.48 -2.03
C ASN A 109 -24.46 10.56 -2.69
N ARG A 110 -23.49 9.68 -2.37
CA ARG A 110 -22.12 9.77 -2.93
C ARG A 110 -21.98 9.20 -4.34
N LEU A 111 -22.86 8.29 -4.75
CA LEU A 111 -22.82 7.70 -6.10
C LEU A 111 -23.44 8.59 -7.17
N VAL A 112 -24.34 9.51 -6.79
CA VAL A 112 -25.12 10.33 -7.72
C VAL A 112 -24.23 11.25 -8.58
N GLN A 113 -22.96 11.43 -8.22
CA GLN A 113 -22.02 12.32 -8.94
C GLN A 113 -20.62 11.71 -9.16
N THR A 114 -20.45 10.40 -8.96
CA THR A 114 -19.14 9.76 -9.08
C THR A 114 -19.21 8.60 -10.06
N HIS A 115 -18.40 8.63 -11.11
CA HIS A 115 -18.25 7.53 -12.05
C HIS A 115 -16.99 6.72 -11.70
N TYR A 116 -17.17 5.47 -11.24
CA TYR A 116 -16.03 4.60 -10.92
C TYR A 116 -15.69 3.70 -12.11
N CYS A 117 -14.42 3.67 -12.48
CA CYS A 117 -13.82 2.72 -13.39
C CYS A 117 -12.91 1.80 -12.58
N VAL A 118 -13.40 0.63 -12.18
CA VAL A 118 -12.65 -0.29 -11.33
C VAL A 118 -11.84 -1.25 -12.18
N HIS A 119 -10.51 -1.14 -12.11
CA HIS A 119 -9.59 -1.98 -12.87
C HIS A 119 -9.11 -3.19 -12.08
N ALA A 120 -8.77 -2.96 -10.81
CA ALA A 120 -8.44 -3.97 -9.81
C ALA A 120 -8.57 -3.34 -8.41
N LEU A 121 -8.81 -4.15 -7.39
CA LEU A 121 -8.84 -3.70 -5.99
C LEU A 121 -7.80 -4.47 -5.17
N ARG A 122 -7.55 -4.05 -3.92
CA ARG A 122 -6.57 -4.78 -3.09
C ARG A 122 -6.98 -6.23 -2.79
N GLY A 123 -8.28 -6.49 -2.69
CA GLY A 123 -8.80 -7.79 -2.31
C GLY A 123 -10.32 -7.87 -2.28
N PRO A 124 -10.86 -9.05 -1.92
CA PRO A 124 -12.28 -9.35 -2.01
C PRO A 124 -13.14 -8.58 -1.00
N LEU A 125 -12.60 -8.17 0.15
CA LEU A 125 -13.36 -7.36 1.11
C LEU A 125 -13.58 -5.96 0.56
N SER A 126 -12.56 -5.39 -0.09
CA SER A 126 -12.70 -4.11 -0.79
C SER A 126 -13.69 -4.25 -1.97
N ALA A 127 -13.61 -5.33 -2.74
CA ALA A 127 -14.55 -5.61 -3.83
C ALA A 127 -15.99 -5.67 -3.36
N GLN A 128 -16.26 -6.41 -2.28
CA GLN A 128 -17.60 -6.53 -1.69
C GLN A 128 -18.20 -5.16 -1.34
N LEU A 129 -17.41 -4.23 -0.81
CA LEU A 129 -17.89 -2.88 -0.47
C LEU A 129 -18.35 -2.07 -1.68
N PHE A 130 -17.71 -2.24 -2.84
CA PHE A 130 -18.11 -1.57 -4.08
C PHE A 130 -19.21 -2.35 -4.82
N GLN A 131 -19.23 -3.68 -4.76
CA GLN A 131 -20.33 -4.51 -5.29
C GLN A 131 -21.65 -4.21 -4.60
N GLN A 132 -21.63 -4.03 -3.27
CA GLN A 132 -22.80 -3.59 -2.49
C GLN A 132 -23.33 -2.21 -2.92
N GLN A 133 -22.55 -1.45 -3.69
CA GLN A 133 -22.93 -0.16 -4.28
C GLN A 133 -23.44 -0.29 -5.72
N GLY A 134 -23.60 -1.51 -6.23
CA GLY A 134 -24.07 -1.79 -7.59
C GLY A 134 -22.99 -1.63 -8.66
N LEU A 135 -21.72 -1.54 -8.29
CA LEU A 135 -20.61 -1.50 -9.25
C LEU A 135 -20.22 -2.92 -9.66
N ASP A 136 -19.95 -3.09 -10.95
CA ASP A 136 -19.31 -4.30 -11.46
C ASP A 136 -17.82 -4.26 -11.13
N ILE A 137 -17.30 -5.34 -10.54
CA ILE A 137 -15.94 -5.40 -10.04
C ILE A 137 -15.23 -6.60 -10.65
N PRO A 138 -14.08 -6.39 -11.34
CA PRO A 138 -13.29 -7.50 -11.84
C PRO A 138 -12.74 -8.34 -10.70
N ASP A 139 -12.70 -9.66 -10.89
CA ASP A 139 -12.07 -10.62 -9.97
C ASP A 139 -10.54 -10.63 -10.17
N VAL A 140 -9.93 -9.45 -10.04
CA VAL A 140 -8.49 -9.24 -10.12
C VAL A 140 -8.08 -8.37 -8.94
N TYR A 141 -7.19 -8.91 -8.11
CA TYR A 141 -6.77 -8.27 -6.87
C TYR A 141 -5.26 -8.18 -6.76
N GLY A 142 -4.78 -7.19 -6.01
CA GLY A 142 -3.35 -7.01 -5.75
C GLY A 142 -3.03 -5.63 -5.19
N ASP A 143 -1.79 -5.44 -4.78
CA ASP A 143 -1.27 -4.14 -4.33
C ASP A 143 -0.19 -3.67 -5.31
N PRO A 144 -0.26 -2.44 -5.86
CA PRO A 144 0.74 -1.91 -6.78
C PRO A 144 2.16 -1.91 -6.22
N VAL A 145 2.31 -1.90 -4.89
CA VAL A 145 3.61 -2.01 -4.21
C VAL A 145 4.36 -3.26 -4.65
N TRP A 146 3.70 -4.31 -5.13
CA TRP A 146 4.35 -5.52 -5.65
C TRP A 146 5.36 -5.27 -6.77
N PHE A 147 5.20 -4.18 -7.53
CA PHE A 147 6.12 -3.80 -8.62
C PHE A 147 7.30 -2.94 -8.14
N LEU A 148 7.35 -2.58 -6.86
CA LEU A 148 8.36 -1.68 -6.31
C LEU A 148 9.81 -2.20 -6.45
N PRO A 149 10.13 -3.51 -6.37
CA PRO A 149 11.50 -4.00 -6.56
C PRO A 149 12.06 -3.75 -7.96
N ALA A 150 11.20 -3.49 -8.94
CA ALA A 150 11.60 -3.10 -10.29
C ALA A 150 11.89 -1.59 -10.41
N ILE A 151 11.56 -0.81 -9.38
CA ILE A 151 11.67 0.67 -9.35
C ILE A 151 12.75 1.10 -8.35
N VAL A 152 12.78 0.46 -7.17
CA VAL A 152 13.76 0.70 -6.11
C VAL A 152 14.40 -0.65 -5.77
N PRO A 153 15.67 -0.87 -6.13
CA PRO A 153 16.40 -2.05 -5.71
C PRO A 153 16.48 -2.15 -4.18
N PRO A 154 16.60 -3.35 -3.61
CA PRO A 154 16.80 -3.50 -2.17
C PRO A 154 18.16 -2.91 -1.75
N ALA A 155 18.30 -2.64 -0.45
CA ALA A 155 19.57 -2.24 0.13
C ALA A 155 20.69 -3.24 -0.23
N PRO A 156 21.92 -2.76 -0.50
CA PRO A 156 23.02 -3.61 -0.94
C PRO A 156 23.48 -4.61 0.13
N GLU A 157 23.25 -4.31 1.41
CA GLU A 157 23.71 -5.12 2.53
C GLU A 157 22.62 -5.29 3.58
N LYS A 158 22.59 -6.48 4.20
CA LYS A 158 21.77 -6.75 5.38
C LYS A 158 22.50 -6.24 6.63
N LYS A 159 21.84 -5.38 7.40
CA LYS A 159 22.39 -4.76 8.61
C LYS A 159 21.74 -5.25 9.90
N TYR A 160 20.48 -5.67 9.84
CA TYR A 160 19.68 -6.01 11.02
C TYR A 160 19.15 -7.44 10.95
N GLU A 161 19.16 -8.16 12.07
CA GLU A 161 18.55 -9.49 12.17
C GLU A 161 17.02 -9.43 12.06
N LEU A 162 16.41 -8.38 12.61
CA LEU A 162 14.97 -8.20 12.65
C LEU A 162 14.58 -6.72 12.55
N GLY A 163 13.70 -6.39 11.61
CA GLY A 163 13.00 -5.11 11.55
C GLY A 163 11.59 -5.22 12.14
N ILE A 164 11.21 -4.25 12.96
CA ILE A 164 9.85 -4.13 13.52
C ILE A 164 9.18 -2.92 12.90
N ILE A 165 8.30 -3.13 11.93
CA ILE A 165 7.58 -2.04 11.27
C ILE A 165 6.28 -1.75 12.03
N VAL A 166 6.20 -0.56 12.62
CA VAL A 166 5.09 -0.17 13.49
C VAL A 166 4.07 0.69 12.75
N HIS A 167 2.78 0.40 12.96
CA HIS A 167 1.71 1.24 12.48
C HIS A 167 1.71 2.60 13.20
N LEU A 168 1.40 3.69 12.48
CA LEU A 168 1.41 5.06 13.02
C LEU A 168 0.61 5.26 14.31
N SER A 169 -0.46 4.48 14.52
CA SER A 169 -1.28 4.54 15.74
C SER A 169 -0.57 4.03 16.99
N GLU A 170 0.61 3.43 16.84
CA GLU A 170 1.43 2.93 17.95
C GLU A 170 2.63 3.83 18.25
N LEU A 171 2.74 4.96 17.55
CA LEU A 171 3.78 5.95 17.75
C LEU A 171 3.35 7.03 18.74
N ASN A 172 4.34 7.61 19.43
CA ASN A 172 4.24 8.89 20.12
C ASN A 172 4.67 10.00 19.14
N GLY A 173 3.76 10.92 18.84
CA GLY A 173 4.00 12.03 17.90
C GLY A 173 3.67 11.71 16.45
N GLY A 174 3.84 12.69 15.56
CA GLY A 174 3.53 12.59 14.13
C GLY A 174 4.61 13.21 13.27
N THR A 175 5.87 12.82 13.46
CA THR A 175 7.01 13.26 12.63
C THR A 175 7.91 12.07 12.29
N ASP A 176 8.88 12.27 11.42
CA ASP A 176 9.91 11.27 11.09
C ASP A 176 10.80 10.89 12.30
N ARG A 177 10.74 11.67 13.39
CA ARG A 177 11.39 11.39 14.68
C ARG A 177 10.49 10.69 15.69
N SER A 178 9.25 10.37 15.32
CA SER A 178 8.32 9.66 16.21
C SER A 178 8.93 8.34 16.69
N THR A 179 8.81 8.08 17.99
CA THR A 179 9.19 6.81 18.60
C THR A 179 7.95 5.98 18.90
N VAL A 180 8.13 4.69 19.18
CA VAL A 180 7.03 3.84 19.67
C VAL A 180 6.53 4.35 21.02
N ASN A 181 5.24 4.11 21.29
CA ASN A 181 4.71 4.42 22.61
C ASN A 181 5.40 3.57 23.68
N GLU A 182 6.09 4.22 24.61
CA GLU A 182 6.88 3.60 25.68
C GLU A 182 6.06 2.65 26.58
N ARG A 183 4.74 2.83 26.65
CA ARG A 183 3.84 1.93 27.39
C ARG A 183 3.71 0.55 26.74
N PHE A 184 4.12 0.41 25.48
CA PHE A 184 4.04 -0.86 24.75
C PHE A 184 5.34 -1.64 24.95
N LEU A 185 5.41 -2.36 26.08
CA LEU A 185 6.56 -3.17 26.49
C LEU A 185 7.03 -4.16 25.41
N ARG A 186 6.17 -4.54 24.46
CA ARG A 186 6.53 -5.38 23.32
C ARG A 186 7.63 -4.79 22.42
N TYR A 187 7.86 -3.48 22.46
CA TYR A 187 8.91 -2.82 21.68
C TYR A 187 10.17 -2.54 22.51
N HIS A 188 10.22 -2.97 23.77
CA HIS A 188 11.42 -2.84 24.60
C HIS A 188 12.49 -3.82 24.13
N ILE A 189 13.57 -3.27 23.57
CA ILE A 189 14.72 -4.03 23.06
C ILE A 189 15.82 -3.97 24.13
N PRO A 190 16.28 -5.11 24.67
CA PRO A 190 17.44 -5.15 25.56
C PRO A 190 18.70 -4.66 24.85
N ASP A 191 19.63 -4.04 25.59
CA ASP A 191 20.88 -3.47 25.05
C ASP A 191 21.69 -4.47 24.22
N ALA A 192 21.72 -5.75 24.62
CA ALA A 192 22.38 -6.84 23.90
C ALA A 192 21.85 -7.07 22.47
N LEU A 193 20.63 -6.61 22.18
CA LEU A 193 19.96 -6.74 20.88
C LEU A 193 19.82 -5.39 20.16
N ALA A 194 20.31 -4.28 20.72
CA ALA A 194 20.10 -2.94 20.18
C ALA A 194 20.71 -2.73 18.77
N SER A 195 21.79 -3.45 18.45
CA SER A 195 22.39 -3.46 17.11
C SER A 195 21.72 -4.44 16.14
N GLN A 196 20.93 -5.39 16.64
CA GLN A 196 20.36 -6.50 15.86
C GLN A 196 18.89 -6.25 15.50
N VAL A 197 18.12 -5.63 16.40
CA VAL A 197 16.70 -5.36 16.22
C VAL A 197 16.49 -3.87 15.93
N ARG A 198 15.80 -3.58 14.83
CA ARG A 198 15.51 -2.20 14.40
C ARG A 198 14.02 -1.91 14.42
N ILE A 199 13.59 -0.91 15.21
CA ILE A 199 12.23 -0.37 15.09
C ILE A 199 12.18 0.60 13.91
N ILE A 200 11.21 0.41 13.02
CA ILE A 200 11.04 1.20 11.79
C ILE A 200 9.63 1.80 11.77
N THR A 201 9.55 3.12 11.61
CA THR A 201 8.28 3.84 11.49
C THR A 201 7.80 3.86 10.04
N THR A 202 6.48 3.93 9.81
CA THR A 202 5.92 4.19 8.47
C THR A 202 5.80 5.68 8.14
N ILE A 203 6.44 6.55 8.92
CA ILE A 203 6.46 7.99 8.69
C ILE A 203 7.75 8.34 7.96
N THR A 204 7.63 9.13 6.91
CA THR A 204 8.76 9.58 6.09
C THR A 204 8.62 11.07 5.80
N ARG A 205 9.75 11.74 5.59
CA ARG A 205 9.76 13.07 4.98
C ARG A 205 9.13 12.98 3.58
N PRO A 206 8.44 14.01 3.10
CA PRO A 206 7.79 14.00 1.78
C PRO A 206 8.80 14.24 0.65
N SER A 207 9.79 13.37 0.51
CA SER A 207 10.71 13.38 -0.62
C SER A 207 11.00 11.95 -1.08
N PHE A 208 11.33 11.79 -2.36
CA PHE A 208 11.70 10.49 -2.90
C PHE A 208 12.94 9.92 -2.20
N ASP A 209 13.96 10.74 -1.93
CA ASP A 209 15.17 10.30 -1.22
C ASP A 209 14.85 9.72 0.16
N ALA A 210 13.95 10.36 0.92
CA ALA A 210 13.56 9.87 2.25
C ALA A 210 12.74 8.57 2.17
N LEU A 211 11.93 8.43 1.12
CA LEU A 211 11.20 7.20 0.82
C LEU A 211 12.18 6.07 0.49
N GLU A 212 13.17 6.32 -0.37
CA GLU A 212 14.22 5.37 -0.74
C GLU A 212 15.09 4.98 0.47
N GLU A 213 15.50 5.94 1.30
CA GLU A 213 16.18 5.70 2.59
C GLU A 213 15.36 4.75 3.48
N LYS A 214 14.05 4.96 3.58
CA LYS A 214 13.16 4.11 4.38
C LYS A 214 13.01 2.71 3.80
N LEU A 215 12.93 2.58 2.48
CA LEU A 215 12.90 1.29 1.80
C LEU A 215 14.22 0.54 2.00
N HIS A 216 15.36 1.22 1.96
CA HIS A 216 16.66 0.64 2.27
C HIS A 216 16.76 0.23 3.75
N GLU A 217 16.21 1.00 4.68
CA GLU A 217 16.16 0.61 6.10
C GLU A 217 15.38 -0.71 6.29
N ILE A 218 14.24 -0.86 5.61
CA ILE A 218 13.43 -2.10 5.64
C ILE A 218 14.16 -3.26 4.97
N THR A 219 14.70 -3.04 3.78
CA THR A 219 15.33 -4.10 2.97
C THR A 219 16.71 -4.49 3.50
N ALA A 220 17.32 -3.70 4.37
CA ALA A 220 18.50 -4.09 5.14
C ALA A 220 18.19 -5.07 6.29
N CYS A 221 16.93 -5.36 6.59
CA CYS A 221 16.57 -6.37 7.58
C CYS A 221 16.56 -7.78 6.96
N LYS A 222 17.01 -8.79 7.73
CA LYS A 222 16.89 -10.20 7.36
C LYS A 222 15.46 -10.72 7.52
N ARG A 223 14.71 -10.19 8.49
CA ARG A 223 13.31 -10.56 8.80
C ARG A 223 12.50 -9.33 9.17
N ILE A 224 11.18 -9.39 8.98
CA ILE A 224 10.26 -8.31 9.33
C ILE A 224 9.12 -8.83 10.21
N ALA A 225 8.87 -8.21 11.35
CA ALA A 225 7.59 -8.33 12.04
C ALA A 225 6.86 -6.98 11.94
N SER A 226 5.59 -6.98 11.52
CA SER A 226 4.90 -5.71 11.25
C SER A 226 3.50 -5.66 11.85
N THR A 227 3.13 -4.52 12.44
CA THR A 227 1.72 -4.18 12.74
C THR A 227 1.06 -3.36 11.64
N SER A 228 1.85 -2.88 10.67
CA SER A 228 1.40 -2.12 9.51
C SER A 228 1.19 -2.99 8.27
N LEU A 229 0.11 -2.76 7.52
CA LEU A 229 -0.18 -3.46 6.26
C LEU A 229 0.98 -3.31 5.29
N HIS A 230 1.37 -2.08 4.96
CA HIS A 230 2.44 -1.86 3.99
C HIS A 230 3.79 -2.38 4.47
N GLY A 231 4.00 -2.52 5.79
CA GLY A 231 5.19 -3.21 6.28
C GLY A 231 5.23 -4.69 5.87
N LEU A 232 4.08 -5.37 5.87
CA LEU A 232 3.97 -6.75 5.36
C LEU A 232 4.00 -6.79 3.84
N VAL A 233 3.23 -5.93 3.15
CA VAL A 233 3.22 -5.89 1.68
C VAL A 233 4.63 -5.66 1.14
N LEU A 234 5.38 -4.71 1.70
CA LEU A 234 6.78 -4.47 1.33
C LEU A 234 7.65 -5.70 1.60
N ALA A 235 7.55 -6.32 2.78
CA ALA A 235 8.35 -7.49 3.10
C ALA A 235 8.08 -8.67 2.14
N GLU A 236 6.81 -8.98 1.87
CA GLU A 236 6.41 -10.00 0.89
C GLU A 236 6.95 -9.68 -0.50
N THR A 237 6.78 -8.43 -0.94
CA THR A 237 7.22 -7.93 -2.25
C THR A 237 8.74 -8.09 -2.45
N TYR A 238 9.54 -7.73 -1.45
CA TYR A 238 10.99 -7.89 -1.48
C TYR A 238 11.48 -9.29 -1.07
N ARG A 239 10.56 -10.25 -0.86
CA ARG A 239 10.84 -11.61 -0.41
C ARG A 239 11.68 -11.67 0.88
N ILE A 240 11.35 -10.79 1.83
CA ILE A 240 11.93 -10.78 3.16
C ILE A 240 11.01 -11.58 4.09
N PRO A 241 11.52 -12.61 4.78
CA PRO A 241 10.71 -13.39 5.72
C PRO A 241 9.97 -12.51 6.72
N CYS A 242 8.65 -12.66 6.79
CA CYS A 242 7.85 -11.75 7.59
C CYS A 242 6.69 -12.39 8.38
N VAL A 243 6.17 -11.64 9.35
CA VAL A 243 5.04 -12.07 10.17
C VAL A 243 4.14 -10.90 10.57
N TYR A 244 2.82 -11.13 10.57
CA TYR A 244 1.89 -10.17 11.14
C TYR A 244 2.04 -10.14 12.67
N PHE A 245 2.59 -9.06 13.20
CA PHE A 245 2.90 -8.88 14.61
C PHE A 245 1.67 -8.40 15.40
N ARG A 246 0.64 -9.24 15.49
CA ARG A 246 -0.66 -8.90 16.06
C ARG A 246 -0.59 -8.52 17.55
N THR A 247 -1.33 -7.49 17.96
CA THR A 247 -1.41 -7.01 19.35
C THR A 247 -2.27 -7.88 20.28
N GLN A 248 -2.82 -8.98 19.76
CA GLN A 248 -3.73 -9.91 20.44
C GLN A 248 -3.26 -11.35 20.24
N GLY A 249 -3.65 -12.23 21.16
CA GLY A 249 -3.16 -13.61 21.21
C GLY A 249 -1.73 -13.70 21.75
N ARG A 250 -1.16 -14.91 21.76
CA ARG A 250 0.21 -15.16 22.21
C ARG A 250 0.88 -16.21 21.31
N GLY A 251 2.07 -15.89 20.79
CA GLY A 251 2.85 -16.81 19.96
C GLY A 251 2.28 -17.01 18.57
N VAL A 252 2.69 -18.10 17.92
CA VAL A 252 2.36 -18.42 16.53
C VAL A 252 0.90 -18.83 16.39
N ALA A 253 0.23 -18.33 15.35
CA ALA A 253 -1.11 -18.75 14.93
C ALA A 253 -1.28 -18.60 13.41
N PHE A 254 -2.21 -19.39 12.84
CA PHE A 254 -2.57 -19.37 11.43
C PHE A 254 -4.09 -19.22 11.26
N PRO A 255 -4.68 -18.09 11.69
CA PRO A 255 -6.11 -17.89 11.57
C PRO A 255 -6.56 -17.98 10.10
N HIS A 256 -7.70 -18.63 9.87
CA HIS A 256 -8.26 -18.78 8.54
C HIS A 256 -8.86 -17.45 8.07
N LEU A 257 -8.49 -17.00 6.88
CA LEU A 257 -8.83 -15.68 6.38
C LEU A 257 -10.30 -15.52 5.98
N LYS A 258 -10.98 -16.63 5.68
CA LYS A 258 -12.44 -16.66 5.43
C LYS A 258 -13.27 -16.78 6.71
N ASP A 259 -12.66 -17.10 7.85
CA ASP A 259 -13.37 -17.14 9.13
C ASP A 259 -13.51 -15.71 9.67
N GLU A 260 -14.74 -15.21 9.71
CA GLU A 260 -15.03 -13.86 10.19
C GLU A 260 -14.94 -13.73 11.72
N THR A 261 -15.00 -14.84 12.46
CA THR A 261 -14.87 -14.86 13.92
C THR A 261 -13.42 -14.62 14.37
N GLU A 262 -12.46 -14.94 13.50
CA GLU A 262 -11.05 -14.66 13.71
C GLU A 262 -10.79 -13.15 13.75
N ARG A 263 -10.07 -12.69 14.78
CA ARG A 263 -9.74 -11.26 14.93
C ARG A 263 -8.48 -10.93 14.15
N ILE A 264 -8.67 -10.47 12.91
CA ILE A 264 -7.62 -10.04 11.98
C ILE A 264 -7.95 -8.62 11.52
N ASP A 265 -6.95 -7.74 11.40
CA ASP A 265 -7.15 -6.42 10.78
C ASP A 265 -7.68 -6.62 9.35
N LEU A 266 -8.82 -5.99 9.04
CA LEU A 266 -9.52 -6.18 7.77
C LEU A 266 -8.64 -5.86 6.56
N ARG A 267 -7.66 -4.94 6.68
CA ARG A 267 -6.73 -4.64 5.59
C ARG A 267 -5.79 -5.81 5.30
N MET A 268 -5.32 -6.47 6.36
CA MET A 268 -4.46 -7.66 6.24
C MET A 268 -5.27 -8.79 5.62
N ARG A 269 -6.47 -9.04 6.14
CA ARG A 269 -7.38 -10.05 5.60
C ARG A 269 -7.69 -9.80 4.12
N ASP A 270 -7.97 -8.55 3.76
CA ASP A 270 -8.27 -8.15 2.38
C ASP A 270 -7.09 -8.41 1.44
N PHE A 271 -5.89 -7.91 1.77
CA PHE A 271 -4.69 -8.11 0.95
C PHE A 271 -4.32 -9.58 0.80
N TYR A 272 -4.16 -10.32 1.90
CA TYR A 272 -3.73 -11.72 1.84
C TYR A 272 -4.74 -12.61 1.12
N ARG A 273 -6.06 -12.35 1.27
CA ARG A 273 -7.07 -13.04 0.45
C ARG A 273 -6.98 -12.66 -1.03
N GLY A 274 -6.68 -11.39 -1.33
CA GLY A 274 -6.52 -10.91 -2.69
C GLY A 274 -5.40 -11.61 -3.46
N ILE A 275 -4.31 -11.94 -2.76
CA ILE A 275 -3.18 -12.68 -3.32
C ILE A 275 -3.26 -14.20 -3.11
N GLY A 276 -4.46 -14.72 -2.79
CA GLY A 276 -4.74 -16.16 -2.78
C GLY A 276 -4.38 -16.91 -1.50
N SER A 277 -4.04 -16.23 -0.40
CA SER A 277 -3.77 -16.91 0.87
C SER A 277 -5.07 -17.38 1.54
N GLU A 278 -5.04 -18.59 2.12
CA GLU A 278 -6.15 -19.14 2.93
C GLU A 278 -6.01 -18.82 4.42
N THR A 279 -4.77 -18.78 4.91
CA THR A 279 -4.41 -18.46 6.29
C THR A 279 -3.44 -17.28 6.30
N LEU A 280 -3.31 -16.65 7.46
CA LEU A 280 -2.31 -15.60 7.68
C LEU A 280 -1.34 -16.05 8.77
N PHE A 281 -0.04 -16.00 8.51
CA PHE A 281 0.96 -16.23 9.54
C PHE A 281 1.00 -15.06 10.53
N VAL A 282 0.64 -15.34 11.79
CA VAL A 282 0.53 -14.35 12.86
C VAL A 282 1.42 -14.71 14.03
N TYR A 283 2.09 -13.70 14.58
CA TYR A 283 2.70 -13.77 15.90
C TYR A 283 1.97 -12.83 16.86
N GLY A 284 1.20 -13.40 17.78
CA GLY A 284 0.49 -12.66 18.81
C GLY A 284 1.43 -12.19 19.92
N GLN A 285 1.50 -10.89 20.15
CA GLN A 285 2.26 -10.28 21.22
C GLN A 285 1.49 -9.09 21.81
N PRO A 286 0.88 -9.23 22.99
CA PRO A 286 0.13 -8.16 23.63
C PRO A 286 1.03 -6.98 24.00
N ARG A 287 0.49 -5.76 23.85
CA ARG A 287 1.18 -4.50 24.21
C ARG A 287 1.81 -4.47 25.60
N PRO A 288 1.14 -4.92 26.69
CA PRO A 288 1.72 -4.83 28.03
C PRO A 288 2.72 -5.94 28.35
N ARG A 289 3.23 -6.69 27.36
CA ARG A 289 4.19 -7.77 27.58
C ARG A 289 5.44 -7.59 26.73
N PRO A 290 6.64 -7.86 27.28
CA PRO A 290 7.87 -7.84 26.51
C PRO A 290 7.87 -8.94 25.45
N THR A 291 8.55 -8.68 24.35
CA THR A 291 8.72 -9.64 23.26
C THR A 291 9.85 -10.60 23.58
N ASN A 292 9.61 -11.90 23.41
CA ASN A 292 10.70 -12.85 23.30
C ASN A 292 11.26 -12.77 21.86
N TRP A 293 12.36 -12.05 21.69
CA TRP A 293 12.94 -11.73 20.39
C TRP A 293 13.49 -12.96 19.66
N GLU A 294 14.15 -13.86 20.38
CA GLU A 294 14.68 -15.11 19.82
C GLU A 294 13.56 -16.01 19.30
N HIS A 295 12.50 -16.20 20.11
CA HIS A 295 11.34 -16.98 19.70
C HIS A 295 10.60 -16.35 18.51
N LEU A 296 10.52 -15.02 18.44
CA LEU A 296 9.94 -14.33 17.28
C LEU A 296 10.76 -14.58 16.01
N ILE A 297 12.09 -14.46 16.09
CA ILE A 297 13.00 -14.74 14.96
C ILE A 297 12.86 -16.20 14.51
N GLN A 298 12.93 -17.14 15.45
CA GLN A 298 12.77 -18.57 15.18
C GLN A 298 11.41 -18.87 14.53
N ALA A 299 10.33 -18.25 15.01
CA ALA A 299 9.01 -18.42 14.43
C ALA A 299 8.97 -17.95 12.96
N ILE A 300 9.59 -16.82 12.63
CA ILE A 300 9.67 -16.34 11.24
C ILE A 300 10.44 -17.33 10.38
N ASP A 301 11.61 -17.80 10.84
CA ASP A 301 12.44 -18.75 10.10
C ASP A 301 11.74 -20.10 9.85
N THR A 302 10.92 -20.53 10.81
CA THR A 302 10.26 -21.84 10.75
C THR A 302 9.00 -21.81 9.88
N HIS A 303 8.29 -20.70 9.84
CA HIS A 303 6.90 -20.67 9.36
C HIS A 303 6.63 -19.76 8.18
N TRP A 304 7.49 -18.77 7.91
CA TRP A 304 7.26 -17.93 6.73
C TRP A 304 7.58 -18.71 5.45
N ILE A 305 6.66 -18.63 4.50
CA ILE A 305 6.79 -19.22 3.17
C ILE A 305 6.52 -18.10 2.17
N PRO A 306 7.37 -17.92 1.14
CA PRO A 306 7.12 -16.94 0.09
C PRO A 306 5.75 -17.11 -0.55
N ILE A 307 5.04 -16.01 -0.74
CA ILE A 307 3.76 -16.04 -1.45
C ILE A 307 4.01 -16.25 -2.95
N HIS A 308 3.37 -17.27 -3.50
CA HIS A 308 3.31 -17.52 -4.94
C HIS A 308 2.02 -16.92 -5.51
N TRP A 309 2.12 -15.68 -5.98
CA TRP A 309 1.02 -14.95 -6.62
C TRP A 309 1.48 -14.39 -7.97
N SER A 310 0.65 -14.58 -8.99
CA SER A 310 0.90 -14.11 -10.36
C SER A 310 0.46 -12.66 -10.50
N ALA A 311 1.43 -11.78 -10.71
CA ALA A 311 1.21 -10.34 -10.82
C ALA A 311 0.82 -9.90 -12.25
N GLU A 312 0.92 -10.80 -13.24
CA GLU A 312 0.63 -10.56 -14.66
C GLU A 312 -0.79 -10.04 -14.86
N SER A 313 -1.79 -10.77 -14.36
CA SER A 313 -3.21 -10.39 -14.52
C SER A 313 -3.54 -9.06 -13.83
N PHE A 314 -2.83 -8.74 -12.75
CA PHE A 314 -2.98 -7.47 -12.03
C PHE A 314 -2.29 -6.31 -12.77
N LEU A 315 -1.12 -6.55 -13.37
CA LEU A 315 -0.40 -5.59 -14.19
C LEU A 315 -1.18 -5.24 -15.47
N GLU A 316 -1.82 -6.23 -16.11
CA GLU A 316 -2.67 -6.03 -17.29
C GLU A 316 -3.87 -5.10 -17.01
N ARG A 317 -4.25 -4.95 -15.75
CA ARG A 317 -5.28 -4.00 -15.29
C ARG A 317 -4.74 -2.61 -15.00
N PHE A 318 -3.45 -2.36 -15.15
CA PHE A 318 -2.93 -1.01 -15.06
C PHE A 318 -3.56 -0.13 -16.17
N PRO A 319 -4.16 1.03 -15.83
CA PRO A 319 -5.02 1.75 -16.77
C PRO A 319 -4.28 2.66 -17.76
N LEU A 320 -2.96 2.58 -17.80
CA LEU A 320 -2.09 3.39 -18.65
C LEU A 320 -1.16 2.47 -19.45
N PRO A 321 -0.67 2.90 -20.63
CA PRO A 321 0.41 2.20 -21.30
C PRO A 321 1.63 2.10 -20.38
N LEU A 322 2.23 0.91 -20.35
CA LEU A 322 3.46 0.68 -19.60
C LEU A 322 4.65 1.30 -20.34
N ALA A 323 5.48 2.05 -19.62
CA ALA A 323 6.76 2.56 -20.09
C ALA A 323 7.86 1.48 -20.06
N PHE A 324 7.71 0.47 -19.21
CA PHE A 324 8.59 -0.70 -19.11
C PHE A 324 7.82 -1.87 -18.49
N ASN A 325 8.33 -3.10 -18.62
CA ASN A 325 7.70 -4.27 -18.00
C ASN A 325 8.32 -4.60 -16.62
N PRO A 326 7.68 -4.25 -15.50
CA PRO A 326 8.26 -4.44 -14.15
C PRO A 326 8.41 -5.91 -13.73
N LEU A 327 7.90 -6.86 -14.51
CA LEU A 327 8.04 -8.30 -14.22
C LEU A 327 9.37 -8.88 -14.70
N ILE A 328 10.03 -8.22 -15.66
CA ILE A 328 11.25 -8.72 -16.31
C ILE A 328 12.36 -7.65 -16.43
N GLU A 329 12.04 -6.37 -16.24
CA GLU A 329 12.96 -5.25 -16.38
C GLU A 329 13.05 -4.44 -15.08
N GLN A 330 14.19 -3.76 -14.92
CA GLN A 330 14.43 -2.78 -13.87
C GLN A 330 14.34 -1.37 -14.47
N LEU A 331 13.77 -0.43 -13.73
CA LEU A 331 13.70 0.97 -14.14
C LEU A 331 15.10 1.58 -14.13
N GLY A 332 15.57 2.02 -15.29
CA GLY A 332 16.90 2.63 -15.44
C GLY A 332 16.98 4.06 -14.88
N ASP A 333 16.10 4.96 -15.32
CA ASP A 333 16.12 6.37 -14.94
C ASP A 333 15.05 6.72 -13.90
N ARG A 334 15.51 7.21 -12.74
CA ARG A 334 14.69 7.57 -11.58
C ARG A 334 14.72 9.07 -11.28
N THR A 335 15.40 9.88 -12.09
CA THR A 335 15.57 11.33 -11.86
C THR A 335 14.25 12.08 -11.77
N ARG A 336 13.23 11.64 -12.53
CA ARG A 336 11.86 12.19 -12.50
C ARG A 336 11.20 12.15 -11.12
N PHE A 337 11.61 11.25 -10.22
CA PHE A 337 10.97 11.15 -8.90
C PHE A 337 11.34 12.33 -8.00
N GLN A 338 12.39 13.09 -8.33
CA GLN A 338 12.79 14.29 -7.60
C GLN A 338 11.77 15.43 -7.72
N SER A 339 10.93 15.43 -8.77
CA SER A 339 9.86 16.43 -8.93
C SER A 339 8.54 16.00 -8.26
N LEU A 340 8.48 14.84 -7.60
CA LEU A 340 7.26 14.40 -6.92
C LEU A 340 7.02 15.20 -5.64
N GLN A 341 5.82 15.76 -5.52
CA GLN A 341 5.35 16.43 -4.31
C GLN A 341 4.64 15.41 -3.41
N LEU A 342 5.38 14.71 -2.54
CA LEU A 342 4.85 13.55 -1.78
C LEU A 342 3.93 13.91 -0.60
#